data_AF-L0DCP3-F1
#
_entry.id   AF-L0DCP3-F1
#
_cell.length_a   1.000
_cell.length_b   1.000
_cell.length_c   1.000
_cell.angle_alpha   90.00
_cell.angle_beta   90.00
_cell.angle_gamma   90.00
#
_symmetry.space_group_name_H-M   'P 1'
#
loop_
_entity.id
_entity.type
_entity.pdbx_description
1 polymer ?
#
loop_
_entity_poly.entity_id
_entity_poly.type
_entity_poly.pdbx_seq_one_letter_code
_entity_poly.pdbx_strand_id
1 'polypeptide(L)'
;MSRVWELVDCRPGVPPSLSNGVKVDQVLDRLEAGETPKHLLEAFHLTPAQLIAALGHAALGDDQGEGIGLIQSPPSRPWLEKVLSDSTWQALLPAAPRPARLALVAGLLQVHDFWEASHEAAQEADDLGERDVSAFWHGIAHRREPDSGNASYWFHRVGRHPLFGPLAASVRPLLASISDRSVADRLLDGNQWNPFGFIAFCRDGKPTSTLAPLARKLQRQELIALLDETAASVGLG
;
A
#
# COMPACT_ATOMS: atom_id res chain seq x y z
N MET A 1 -13.31 -12.05 -7.97
CA MET A 1 -13.25 -12.01 -6.49
C MET A 1 -13.08 -10.54 -6.11
N SER A 2 -13.55 -10.12 -4.93
CA SER A 2 -13.60 -8.69 -4.55
C SER A 2 -12.25 -8.26 -4.01
N ARG A 3 -11.72 -7.10 -4.43
CA ARG A 3 -10.46 -6.59 -3.89
C ARG A 3 -10.62 -6.17 -2.43
N VAL A 4 -9.58 -6.29 -1.60
CA VAL A 4 -9.68 -5.91 -0.19
C VAL A 4 -9.98 -4.43 -0.04
N TRP A 5 -9.45 -3.58 -0.93
CA TRP A 5 -9.73 -2.15 -0.94
C TRP A 5 -11.23 -1.81 -1.06
N GLU A 6 -11.99 -2.64 -1.78
CA GLU A 6 -13.42 -2.46 -2.06
C GLU A 6 -14.32 -2.85 -0.87
N LEU A 7 -13.74 -3.39 0.21
CA LEU A 7 -14.49 -3.81 1.41
C LEU A 7 -14.86 -2.63 2.32
N VAL A 8 -14.34 -1.43 2.05
CA VAL A 8 -14.71 -0.18 2.73
C VAL A 8 -15.46 0.71 1.74
N ASP A 9 -16.66 1.14 2.14
CA ASP A 9 -17.47 2.10 1.42
C ASP A 9 -17.08 3.53 1.84
N CYS A 10 -16.73 4.35 0.84
CA CYS A 10 -16.36 5.74 1.00
C CYS A 10 -17.38 6.62 0.28
N ARG A 11 -18.10 7.46 1.04
CA ARG A 11 -19.06 8.41 0.48
C ARG A 11 -18.74 9.84 0.95
N PRO A 12 -18.91 10.86 0.09
CA PRO A 12 -18.68 12.24 0.49
C PRO A 12 -19.49 12.61 1.74
N GLY A 13 -18.79 13.11 2.77
CA GLY A 13 -19.39 13.54 4.03
C GLY A 13 -19.83 12.42 4.98
N VAL A 14 -19.53 11.15 4.67
CA VAL A 14 -19.81 10.01 5.54
C VAL A 14 -18.48 9.34 5.93
N PRO A 15 -18.24 9.04 7.22
CA PRO A 15 -17.05 8.31 7.63
C PRO A 15 -16.92 6.96 6.90
N PRO A 16 -15.73 6.61 6.39
CA PRO A 16 -15.48 5.32 5.75
C PRO A 16 -15.91 4.16 6.65
N SER A 17 -16.62 3.19 6.06
CA SER A 17 -17.17 2.06 6.83
C SER A 17 -17.16 0.76 6.05
N LEU A 18 -17.01 -0.34 6.78
CA LEU A 18 -17.08 -1.70 6.26
C LEU A 18 -18.53 -2.07 5.93
N SER A 19 -18.73 -3.13 5.13
CA SER A 19 -20.06 -3.59 4.70
C SER A 19 -21.05 -3.89 5.83
N ASN A 20 -20.56 -4.18 7.05
CA ASN A 20 -21.38 -4.40 8.25
C ASN A 20 -21.66 -3.12 9.06
N GLY A 21 -21.27 -1.94 8.54
CA GLY A 21 -21.50 -0.63 9.17
C GLY A 21 -20.45 -0.19 10.18
N VAL A 22 -19.44 -1.02 10.48
CA VAL A 22 -18.34 -0.65 11.38
C VAL A 22 -17.47 0.40 10.69
N LYS A 23 -17.24 1.51 11.37
CA LYS A 23 -16.43 2.62 10.83
C LYS A 23 -14.93 2.30 10.94
N VAL A 24 -14.14 2.80 10.00
CA VAL A 24 -12.67 2.66 10.04
C VAL A 24 -12.09 3.25 11.32
N ASP A 25 -12.54 4.44 11.74
CA ASP A 25 -12.10 5.06 13.00
C ASP A 25 -12.45 4.22 14.22
N GLN A 26 -13.61 3.56 14.22
CA GLN A 26 -14.01 2.67 15.31
C GLN A 26 -13.10 1.45 15.44
N VAL A 27 -12.59 0.92 14.32
CA VAL A 27 -11.57 -0.13 14.34
C VAL A 27 -10.28 0.39 14.97
N LEU A 28 -9.84 1.59 14.58
CA LEU A 28 -8.61 2.18 15.07
C LEU A 28 -8.67 2.51 16.56
N ASP A 29 -9.78 3.10 17.03
CA ASP A 29 -10.01 3.44 18.44
C ASP A 29 -9.88 2.21 19.35
N ARG A 30 -10.39 1.05 18.90
CA ARG A 30 -10.34 -0.21 19.65
C ARG A 30 -8.92 -0.77 19.73
N LEU A 31 -8.19 -0.74 18.62
CA LEU A 31 -6.79 -1.16 18.58
C LEU A 31 -5.90 -0.25 19.42
N GLU A 32 -6.12 1.07 19.37
CA GLU A 32 -5.41 2.05 20.18
C GLU A 32 -5.69 1.85 21.68
N ALA A 33 -6.93 1.50 22.04
CA ALA A 33 -7.29 1.11 23.40
C ALA A 33 -6.67 -0.23 23.87
N GLY A 34 -5.88 -0.89 23.02
CA GLY A 34 -5.13 -2.09 23.34
C GLY A 34 -5.89 -3.40 23.06
N GLU A 35 -7.04 -3.35 22.40
CA GLU A 35 -7.71 -4.58 21.94
C GLU A 35 -6.83 -5.30 20.92
N THR A 36 -6.71 -6.62 21.05
CA THR A 36 -5.96 -7.42 20.08
C THR A 36 -6.76 -7.55 18.78
N PRO A 37 -6.11 -7.60 17.61
CA PRO A 37 -6.82 -7.78 16.35
C PRO A 37 -7.76 -8.99 16.32
N LYS A 38 -7.36 -10.10 16.94
CA LYS A 38 -8.21 -11.29 17.04
C LYS A 38 -9.52 -11.01 17.77
N HIS A 39 -9.47 -10.38 18.95
CA HIS A 39 -10.68 -10.04 19.70
C HIS A 39 -11.53 -8.98 18.98
N LEU A 40 -10.89 -8.01 18.32
CA LEU A 40 -11.59 -7.03 17.50
C LEU A 40 -12.39 -7.69 16.36
N LEU A 41 -11.77 -8.63 15.63
CA LEU A 41 -12.43 -9.38 14.57
C LEU A 41 -13.64 -10.15 15.10
N GLU A 42 -13.51 -10.80 16.27
CA GLU A 42 -14.61 -11.52 16.92
C GLU A 42 -15.73 -10.57 17.36
N ALA A 43 -15.39 -9.44 18.00
CA ALA A 43 -16.33 -8.47 18.55
C ALA A 43 -17.16 -7.76 17.46
N PHE A 44 -16.55 -7.47 16.31
CA PHE A 44 -17.22 -6.81 15.19
C PHE A 44 -17.65 -7.77 14.08
N HIS A 45 -17.44 -9.08 14.25
CA HIS A 45 -17.69 -10.09 13.21
C HIS A 45 -17.00 -9.75 11.88
N LEU A 46 -15.73 -9.34 11.96
CA LEU A 46 -14.91 -8.97 10.82
C LEU A 46 -14.01 -10.12 10.36
N THR A 47 -13.61 -10.06 9.11
CA THR A 47 -12.59 -10.93 8.50
C THR A 47 -11.21 -10.25 8.51
N PRO A 48 -10.11 -11.01 8.39
CA PRO A 48 -8.79 -10.42 8.17
C PRO A 48 -8.73 -9.49 6.96
N ALA A 49 -9.42 -9.82 5.87
CA ALA A 49 -9.52 -8.97 4.68
C ALA A 49 -10.15 -7.59 4.99
N GLN A 50 -11.21 -7.57 5.79
CA GLN A 50 -11.85 -6.32 6.23
C GLN A 50 -10.94 -5.50 7.18
N LEU A 51 -10.11 -6.15 8.00
CA LEU A 51 -9.11 -5.45 8.81
C LEU A 51 -8.00 -4.84 7.96
N ILE A 52 -7.49 -5.56 6.95
CA ILE A 52 -6.53 -5.02 5.97
C ILE A 52 -7.13 -3.79 5.30
N ALA A 53 -8.38 -3.88 4.85
CA ALA A 53 -9.09 -2.77 4.21
C ALA A 53 -9.20 -1.57 5.16
N ALA A 54 -9.61 -1.76 6.41
CA ALA A 54 -9.72 -0.69 7.38
C ALA A 54 -8.37 -0.01 7.69
N LEU A 55 -7.30 -0.79 7.88
CA LEU A 55 -5.94 -0.26 8.10
C LEU A 55 -5.44 0.51 6.86
N GLY A 56 -5.63 -0.06 5.67
CA GLY A 56 -5.27 0.57 4.40
C GLY A 56 -5.99 1.91 4.19
N HIS A 57 -7.30 1.97 4.43
CA HIS A 57 -8.07 3.22 4.35
C HIS A 57 -7.66 4.23 5.43
N ALA A 58 -7.30 3.78 6.63
CA ALA A 58 -6.80 4.67 7.69
C ALA A 58 -5.44 5.32 7.36
N ALA A 59 -4.64 4.69 6.48
CA ALA A 59 -3.38 5.23 5.96
C ALA A 59 -3.56 6.06 4.69
N LEU A 60 -4.27 5.51 3.70
CA LEU A 60 -4.30 6.02 2.33
C LEU A 60 -5.50 6.95 2.06
N GLY A 61 -6.44 7.04 3.00
CA GLY A 61 -7.62 7.89 2.90
C GLY A 61 -8.63 7.43 1.86
N ASP A 62 -9.72 8.19 1.75
CA ASP A 62 -10.78 7.96 0.77
C ASP A 62 -10.41 8.40 -0.65
N ASP A 63 -11.35 8.28 -1.59
CA ASP A 63 -11.14 8.62 -3.00
C ASP A 63 -10.91 10.11 -3.28
N GLN A 64 -11.15 10.99 -2.30
CA GLN A 64 -10.80 12.41 -2.37
C GLN A 64 -9.39 12.68 -1.84
N GLY A 65 -8.85 11.75 -1.05
CA GLY A 65 -7.51 11.80 -0.49
C GLY A 65 -6.39 11.66 -1.52
N GLU A 66 -5.22 12.20 -1.16
CA GLU A 66 -4.01 12.06 -1.96
C GLU A 66 -3.13 10.89 -1.50
N GLY A 67 -3.42 10.30 -0.35
CA GLY A 67 -2.61 9.27 0.30
C GLY A 67 -1.41 9.85 1.06
N ILE A 68 -0.47 8.99 1.40
CA ILE A 68 0.72 9.35 2.19
C ILE A 68 1.76 10.16 1.39
N GLY A 69 2.71 10.75 2.11
CA GLY A 69 3.83 11.49 1.53
C GLY A 69 4.69 10.64 0.58
N LEU A 70 5.23 11.29 -0.46
CA LEU A 70 6.21 10.67 -1.38
C LEU A 70 7.50 10.28 -0.68
N ILE A 71 7.89 11.07 0.32
CA ILE A 71 9.05 10.83 1.16
C ILE A 71 8.54 10.30 2.48
N GLN A 72 9.23 9.30 3.04
CA GLN A 72 8.91 8.77 4.35
C GLN A 72 8.86 9.88 5.42
N SER A 73 8.03 9.67 6.43
CA SER A 73 7.89 10.55 7.60
C SER A 73 7.76 9.68 8.85
N PRO A 74 7.91 10.24 10.06
CA PRO A 74 7.60 9.48 11.27
C PRO A 74 6.15 8.95 11.26
N PRO A 75 5.90 7.70 11.70
CA PRO A 75 4.55 7.15 11.77
C PRO A 75 3.61 8.03 12.58
N SER A 76 2.43 8.33 12.03
CA SER A 76 1.41 9.14 12.72
C SER A 76 0.75 8.42 13.91
N ARG A 77 0.78 7.09 13.90
CA ARG A 77 0.22 6.21 14.95
C ARG A 77 1.25 5.15 15.34
N PRO A 78 2.30 5.49 16.12
CA PRO A 78 3.40 4.58 16.44
C PRO A 78 2.95 3.26 17.10
N TRP A 79 1.82 3.28 17.83
CA TRP A 79 1.25 2.09 18.47
C TRP A 79 0.83 0.98 17.47
N LEU A 80 0.63 1.32 16.19
CA LEU A 80 0.26 0.34 15.17
C LEU A 80 1.37 -0.67 14.88
N GLU A 81 2.65 -0.35 15.13
CA GLU A 81 3.76 -1.26 14.79
C GLU A 81 3.56 -2.67 15.37
N LYS A 82 3.11 -2.74 16.62
CA LYS A 82 2.81 -4.01 17.29
C LYS A 82 1.66 -4.77 16.61
N VAL A 83 0.61 -4.05 16.22
CA VAL A 83 -0.56 -4.59 15.48
C VAL A 83 -0.14 -5.12 14.11
N LEU A 84 0.81 -4.47 13.47
CA LEU A 84 1.25 -4.79 12.11
C LEU A 84 2.33 -5.89 12.05
N SER A 85 2.84 -6.35 13.19
CA SER A 85 3.89 -7.39 13.24
C SER A 85 3.51 -8.74 12.62
N ASP A 86 4.50 -9.48 12.09
CA ASP A 86 4.32 -10.85 11.56
C ASP A 86 3.66 -11.79 12.58
N SER A 87 4.01 -11.67 13.86
CA SER A 87 3.41 -12.48 14.93
C SER A 87 1.89 -12.30 15.04
N THR A 88 1.41 -11.07 14.84
CA THR A 88 -0.02 -10.76 14.87
C THR A 88 -0.71 -11.34 13.65
N TRP A 89 -0.16 -11.12 12.46
CA TRP A 89 -0.73 -11.65 11.22
C TRP A 89 -0.63 -13.17 11.14
N GLN A 90 0.37 -13.80 11.76
CA GLN A 90 0.47 -15.26 11.85
C GLN A 90 -0.72 -15.83 12.64
N ALA A 91 -1.13 -15.14 13.71
CA ALA A 91 -2.30 -15.55 14.49
C ALA A 91 -3.62 -15.38 13.72
N LEU A 92 -3.72 -14.35 12.87
CA LEU A 92 -4.90 -14.08 12.05
C LEU A 92 -4.97 -14.95 10.78
N LEU A 93 -3.81 -15.30 10.21
CA LEU A 93 -3.65 -16.02 8.95
C LEU A 93 -2.70 -17.21 9.12
N PRO A 94 -3.03 -18.21 9.96
CA PRO A 94 -2.13 -19.31 10.28
C PRO A 94 -1.81 -20.22 9.09
N ALA A 95 -2.67 -20.24 8.07
CA ALA A 95 -2.48 -21.02 6.85
C ALA A 95 -1.63 -20.30 5.78
N ALA A 96 -1.40 -18.98 5.93
CA ALA A 96 -0.62 -18.22 4.94
C ALA A 96 0.87 -18.58 5.05
N PRO A 97 1.56 -18.85 3.92
CA PRO A 97 3.00 -19.03 3.91
C PRO A 97 3.72 -17.81 4.51
N ARG A 98 4.74 -18.04 5.33
CA ARG A 98 5.49 -16.95 5.99
C ARG A 98 6.03 -15.90 5.02
N PRO A 99 6.63 -16.25 3.85
CA PRO A 99 7.15 -15.24 2.93
C PRO A 99 6.03 -14.31 2.38
N ALA A 100 4.88 -14.88 2.00
CA ALA A 100 3.72 -14.11 1.56
C ALA A 100 3.16 -13.21 2.67
N ARG A 101 3.12 -13.73 3.91
CA ARG A 101 2.66 -12.96 5.08
C ARG A 101 3.60 -11.81 5.44
N LEU A 102 4.91 -12.01 5.35
CA LEU A 102 5.91 -10.95 5.54
C LEU A 102 5.77 -9.85 4.47
N ALA A 103 5.46 -10.21 3.22
CA ALA A 103 5.15 -9.21 2.20
C ALA A 103 3.89 -8.40 2.53
N LEU A 104 2.83 -9.02 3.08
CA LEU A 104 1.64 -8.31 3.56
C LEU A 104 1.99 -7.34 4.70
N VAL A 105 2.78 -7.81 5.66
CA VAL A 105 3.27 -7.00 6.78
C VAL A 105 4.08 -5.81 6.27
N ALA A 106 4.98 -6.03 5.30
CA ALA A 106 5.74 -4.95 4.67
C ALA A 106 4.81 -3.90 4.05
N GLY A 107 3.81 -4.32 3.27
CA GLY A 107 2.83 -3.40 2.68
C GLY A 107 2.06 -2.58 3.71
N LEU A 108 1.58 -3.21 4.78
CA LEU A 108 0.85 -2.52 5.85
C LEU A 108 1.75 -1.55 6.63
N LEU A 109 2.97 -1.94 6.96
CA LEU A 109 3.96 -1.07 7.59
C LEU A 109 4.31 0.12 6.69
N GLN A 110 4.49 -0.13 5.40
CA GLN A 110 4.84 0.87 4.39
C GLN A 110 3.80 1.98 4.29
N VAL A 111 2.51 1.62 4.23
CA VAL A 111 1.44 2.61 4.12
C VAL A 111 1.27 3.43 5.40
N HIS A 112 1.76 2.93 6.53
CA HIS A 112 1.75 3.64 7.82
C HIS A 112 3.09 4.30 8.17
N ASP A 113 4.00 4.44 7.21
CA ASP A 113 5.27 5.16 7.38
C ASP A 113 6.29 4.47 8.33
N PHE A 114 6.09 3.19 8.65
CA PHE A 114 7.08 2.37 9.37
C PHE A 114 8.16 1.87 8.41
N TRP A 115 8.97 2.77 7.87
CA TRP A 115 9.90 2.46 6.78
C TRP A 115 10.90 1.35 7.12
N GLU A 116 11.56 1.42 8.28
CA GLU A 116 12.58 0.44 8.68
C GLU A 116 11.97 -0.96 8.82
N ALA A 117 10.90 -1.09 9.60
CA ALA A 117 10.20 -2.35 9.78
C ALA A 117 9.60 -2.90 8.47
N SER A 118 9.10 -2.02 7.59
CA SER A 118 8.61 -2.40 6.27
C SER A 118 9.72 -2.95 5.38
N HIS A 119 10.86 -2.25 5.32
CA HIS A 119 12.04 -2.66 4.57
C HIS A 119 12.59 -4.01 5.07
N GLU A 120 12.70 -4.19 6.39
CA GLU A 120 13.12 -5.45 7.00
C GLU A 120 12.17 -6.61 6.67
N ALA A 121 10.86 -6.40 6.77
CA ALA A 121 9.87 -7.42 6.43
C ALA A 121 9.91 -7.79 4.94
N ALA A 122 10.08 -6.82 4.04
CA ALA A 122 10.23 -7.07 2.62
C ALA A 122 11.55 -7.82 2.31
N GLN A 123 12.64 -7.51 3.03
CA GLN A 123 13.95 -8.16 2.87
C GLN A 123 13.86 -9.62 3.29
N GLU A 124 13.27 -9.88 4.47
CA GLU A 124 13.09 -11.24 4.95
C GLU A 124 12.15 -12.05 4.03
N ALA A 125 11.09 -11.43 3.50
CA ALA A 125 10.22 -12.09 2.52
C ALA A 125 11.00 -12.52 1.26
N ASP A 126 11.82 -11.63 0.68
CA ASP A 126 12.65 -11.92 -0.50
C ASP A 126 13.72 -13.00 -0.21
N ASP A 127 14.38 -12.93 0.95
CA ASP A 127 15.38 -13.91 1.39
C ASP A 127 14.78 -15.31 1.57
N LEU A 128 13.52 -15.38 2.00
CA LEU A 128 12.75 -16.62 2.10
C LEU A 128 12.10 -17.04 0.77
N GLY A 129 12.35 -16.31 -0.32
CA GLY A 129 11.95 -16.70 -1.67
C GLY A 129 10.57 -16.21 -2.12
N GLU A 130 9.98 -15.21 -1.47
CA GLU A 130 8.83 -14.47 -2.03
C GLU A 130 9.32 -13.67 -3.26
N ARG A 131 8.68 -13.86 -4.43
CA ARG A 131 9.14 -13.29 -5.71
C ARG A 131 8.11 -12.45 -6.43
N ASP A 132 6.89 -12.37 -5.92
CA ASP A 132 5.80 -11.67 -6.58
C ASP A 132 5.84 -10.18 -6.22
N VAL A 133 5.82 -9.86 -4.92
CA VAL A 133 5.54 -8.49 -4.44
C VAL A 133 6.62 -7.92 -3.52
N SER A 134 7.48 -8.73 -2.91
CA SER A 134 8.52 -8.31 -1.95
C SER A 134 9.50 -7.29 -2.54
N ALA A 135 10.02 -7.56 -3.74
CA ALA A 135 10.90 -6.66 -4.48
C ALA A 135 10.18 -5.35 -4.88
N PHE A 136 8.86 -5.39 -5.09
CA PHE A 136 8.06 -4.21 -5.40
C PHE A 136 7.95 -3.32 -4.16
N TRP A 137 7.59 -3.88 -3.00
CA TRP A 137 7.57 -3.13 -1.73
C TRP A 137 8.93 -2.49 -1.40
N HIS A 138 10.03 -3.21 -1.64
CA HIS A 138 11.40 -2.69 -1.55
C HIS A 138 11.66 -1.50 -2.49
N GLY A 139 11.28 -1.63 -3.76
CA GLY A 139 11.42 -0.56 -4.75
C GLY A 139 10.69 0.71 -4.32
N ILE A 140 9.49 0.56 -3.75
CA ILE A 140 8.73 1.68 -3.17
C ILE A 140 9.44 2.24 -1.93
N ALA A 141 9.95 1.39 -1.02
CA ALA A 141 10.66 1.83 0.18
C ALA A 141 11.84 2.75 -0.13
N HIS A 142 12.71 2.37 -1.06
CA HIS A 142 13.83 3.22 -1.45
C HIS A 142 13.40 4.44 -2.27
N ARG A 143 12.33 4.35 -3.07
CA ARG A 143 11.75 5.53 -3.74
C ARG A 143 11.27 6.57 -2.71
N ARG A 144 10.76 6.11 -1.56
CA ARG A 144 10.35 6.95 -0.42
C ARG A 144 11.51 7.37 0.49
N GLU A 145 12.70 6.78 0.35
CA GLU A 145 13.99 7.19 0.95
C GLU A 145 14.83 8.09 0.01
N PRO A 146 14.17 8.77 -0.94
CA PRO A 146 14.77 9.35 -2.15
C PRO A 146 16.00 8.67 -2.79
N ASP A 147 16.16 7.36 -2.65
CA ASP A 147 17.28 6.61 -3.23
C ASP A 147 16.89 6.01 -4.58
N SER A 148 17.05 6.80 -5.64
CA SER A 148 16.74 6.34 -7.00
C SER A 148 17.58 5.15 -7.47
N GLY A 149 18.79 4.97 -6.93
CA GLY A 149 19.69 3.88 -7.32
C GLY A 149 19.18 2.55 -6.77
N ASN A 150 18.93 2.49 -5.47
CA ASN A 150 18.38 1.30 -4.83
C ASN A 150 16.95 1.02 -5.29
N ALA A 151 16.10 2.06 -5.43
CA ALA A 151 14.76 1.88 -5.99
C ALA A 151 14.83 1.22 -7.37
N SER A 152 15.70 1.73 -8.26
CA SER A 152 15.88 1.17 -9.59
C SER A 152 16.38 -0.28 -9.53
N TYR A 153 17.36 -0.59 -8.68
CA TYR A 153 17.84 -1.96 -8.50
C TYR A 153 16.71 -2.94 -8.17
N TRP A 154 15.85 -2.59 -7.20
CA TRP A 154 14.73 -3.43 -6.81
C TRP A 154 13.66 -3.55 -7.89
N PHE A 155 13.33 -2.46 -8.60
CA PHE A 155 12.41 -2.52 -9.73
C PHE A 155 12.95 -3.32 -10.93
N HIS A 156 14.27 -3.42 -11.12
CA HIS A 156 14.84 -4.37 -12.07
C HIS A 156 14.59 -5.83 -11.64
N ARG A 157 14.60 -6.12 -10.33
CA ARG A 157 14.27 -7.45 -9.81
C ARG A 157 12.78 -7.79 -9.95
N VAL A 158 11.90 -6.81 -9.84
CA VAL A 158 10.46 -6.97 -10.15
C VAL A 158 10.28 -7.37 -11.62
N GLY A 159 11.01 -6.76 -12.54
CA GLY A 159 10.95 -7.11 -13.95
C GLY A 159 9.57 -6.87 -14.56
N ARG A 160 8.97 -7.90 -15.18
CA ARG A 160 7.59 -7.83 -15.68
C ARG A 160 6.64 -8.28 -14.59
N HIS A 161 5.68 -7.43 -14.24
CA HIS A 161 4.72 -7.73 -13.18
C HIS A 161 3.27 -7.65 -13.69
N PRO A 162 2.38 -8.60 -13.36
CA PRO A 162 0.99 -8.61 -13.85
C PRO A 162 0.19 -7.36 -13.43
N LEU A 163 0.54 -6.76 -12.29
CA LEU A 163 -0.10 -5.53 -11.78
C LEU A 163 0.15 -4.30 -12.66
N PHE A 164 1.21 -4.25 -13.49
CA PHE A 164 1.54 -3.04 -14.25
C PHE A 164 0.46 -2.63 -15.25
N GLY A 165 -0.27 -3.58 -15.84
CA GLY A 165 -1.40 -3.29 -16.72
C GLY A 165 -2.61 -2.69 -15.99
N PRO A 166 -3.16 -3.40 -14.98
CA PRO A 166 -4.23 -2.86 -14.13
C PRO A 166 -3.89 -1.53 -13.47
N LEU A 167 -2.66 -1.35 -12.99
CA LEU A 167 -2.20 -0.09 -12.40
C LEU A 167 -2.14 1.03 -13.44
N ALA A 168 -1.63 0.77 -14.66
CA ALA A 168 -1.68 1.75 -15.75
C ALA A 168 -3.11 2.22 -16.04
N ALA A 169 -4.07 1.29 -16.04
CA ALA A 169 -5.48 1.61 -16.24
C ALA A 169 -6.05 2.48 -15.10
N SER A 170 -5.71 2.21 -13.84
CA SER A 170 -6.21 2.97 -12.69
C SER A 170 -5.63 4.38 -12.60
N VAL A 171 -4.38 4.60 -13.03
CA VAL A 171 -3.75 5.93 -13.01
C VAL A 171 -4.08 6.79 -14.22
N ARG A 172 -4.50 6.20 -15.34
CA ARG A 172 -4.76 6.91 -16.60
C ARG A 172 -5.74 8.09 -16.46
N PRO A 173 -6.85 8.00 -15.69
CA PRO A 173 -7.73 9.15 -15.44
C PRO A 173 -7.02 10.32 -14.73
N LEU A 174 -6.11 10.03 -13.80
CA LEU A 174 -5.31 11.05 -13.09
C LEU A 174 -4.32 11.74 -14.04
N LEU A 175 -3.80 11.00 -15.02
CA LEU A 175 -2.92 11.53 -16.05
C LEU A 175 -3.67 12.28 -17.16
N ALA A 176 -4.99 12.11 -17.29
CA ALA A 176 -5.75 12.86 -18.29
C ALA A 176 -5.89 14.36 -17.92
N SER A 177 -5.75 14.70 -16.63
CA SER A 177 -5.88 16.08 -16.16
C SER A 177 -4.61 16.93 -16.28
N ILE A 178 -3.48 16.36 -16.73
CA ILE A 178 -2.25 17.13 -16.92
C ILE A 178 -2.12 17.66 -18.35
N SER A 179 -1.75 18.92 -18.47
CA SER A 179 -1.53 19.58 -19.76
C SER A 179 -0.28 19.08 -20.47
N ASP A 180 0.76 18.73 -19.71
CA ASP A 180 2.03 18.23 -20.24
C ASP A 180 1.99 16.72 -20.46
N ARG A 181 1.74 16.32 -21.72
CA ARG A 181 1.66 14.91 -22.12
C ARG A 181 2.99 14.18 -22.01
N SER A 182 4.13 14.89 -22.05
CA SER A 182 5.45 14.28 -21.89
C SER A 182 5.67 13.70 -20.48
N VAL A 183 4.94 14.17 -19.48
CA VAL A 183 4.94 13.59 -18.14
C VAL A 183 4.16 12.27 -18.13
N ALA A 184 2.98 12.24 -18.74
CA ALA A 184 2.16 11.03 -18.83
C ALA A 184 2.90 9.91 -19.59
N ASP A 185 3.56 10.26 -20.70
CA ASP A 185 4.30 9.31 -21.54
C ASP A 185 5.54 8.74 -20.83
N ARG A 186 6.07 9.42 -19.80
CA ARG A 186 7.17 8.88 -18.98
C ARG A 186 6.67 7.91 -17.91
N LEU A 187 5.47 8.15 -17.38
CA LEU A 187 4.88 7.33 -16.30
C LEU A 187 4.27 6.02 -16.79
N LEU A 188 4.01 5.91 -18.10
CA LEU A 188 3.47 4.72 -18.73
C LEU A 188 4.39 4.25 -19.86
N ASP A 189 4.66 2.95 -19.92
CA ASP A 189 5.26 2.29 -21.08
C ASP A 189 4.14 1.60 -21.88
N GLY A 190 3.55 2.36 -22.80
CA GLY A 190 2.33 1.95 -23.52
C GLY A 190 1.12 1.81 -22.58
N ASN A 191 0.68 0.57 -22.35
CA ASN A 191 -0.42 0.23 -21.42
C ASN A 191 0.09 -0.41 -20.12
N GLN A 192 1.36 -0.20 -19.77
CA GLN A 192 1.98 -0.71 -18.55
C GLN A 192 2.48 0.45 -17.69
N TRP A 193 2.42 0.26 -16.37
CA TRP A 193 3.03 1.16 -15.41
C TRP A 193 4.54 1.16 -15.57
N ASN A 194 5.16 2.34 -15.59
CA ASN A 194 6.61 2.47 -15.67
C ASN A 194 7.18 2.90 -14.31
N PRO A 195 7.67 1.97 -13.47
CA PRO A 195 8.22 2.32 -12.16
C PRO A 195 9.47 3.19 -12.29
N PHE A 196 10.30 3.02 -13.32
CA PHE A 196 11.49 3.88 -13.54
C PHE A 196 11.10 5.30 -13.91
N GLY A 197 10.04 5.44 -14.71
CA GLY A 197 9.40 6.71 -14.99
C GLY A 197 8.92 7.39 -13.72
N PHE A 198 8.30 6.63 -12.81
CA PHE A 198 7.83 7.16 -11.54
C PHE A 198 8.96 7.49 -10.56
N ILE A 199 10.02 6.68 -10.50
CA ILE A 199 11.25 7.01 -9.78
C ILE A 199 11.81 8.34 -10.29
N ALA A 200 11.94 8.53 -11.61
CA ALA A 200 12.44 9.77 -12.18
C ALA A 200 11.52 10.96 -11.86
N PHE A 201 10.20 10.77 -11.94
CA PHE A 201 9.19 11.77 -11.58
C PHE A 201 9.26 12.16 -10.10
N CYS A 202 9.62 11.22 -9.22
CA CYS A 202 9.85 11.46 -7.79
C CYS A 202 11.28 11.94 -7.47
N ARG A 203 12.31 11.62 -8.28
CA ARG A 203 13.75 11.88 -8.03
C ARG A 203 14.12 13.35 -8.12
N ASP A 204 13.37 14.15 -8.87
CA ASP A 204 13.44 15.61 -8.70
C ASP A 204 13.04 16.02 -7.26
N GLY A 205 12.59 15.07 -6.42
CA GLY A 205 12.52 15.06 -4.94
C GLY A 205 11.46 15.98 -4.36
N LYS A 206 11.09 16.94 -5.18
CA LYS A 206 10.06 17.93 -5.03
C LYS A 206 9.47 18.00 -6.43
N PRO A 207 8.50 17.13 -6.77
CA PRO A 207 7.59 17.50 -7.83
C PRO A 207 7.21 18.96 -7.56
N THR A 208 7.18 19.80 -8.59
CA THR A 208 6.79 21.20 -8.41
C THR A 208 5.55 21.26 -7.51
N SER A 209 5.38 22.32 -6.73
CA SER A 209 4.22 22.44 -5.83
C SER A 209 2.89 22.11 -6.53
N THR A 210 2.81 22.34 -7.84
CA THR A 210 1.71 21.98 -8.73
C THR A 210 1.54 20.48 -9.02
N LEU A 211 2.62 19.69 -9.12
CA LEU A 211 2.60 18.27 -9.45
C LEU A 211 2.68 17.35 -8.22
N ALA A 212 3.04 17.87 -7.04
CA ALA A 212 3.11 17.08 -5.81
C ALA A 212 1.78 16.38 -5.44
N PRO A 213 0.60 17.03 -5.58
CA PRO A 213 -0.69 16.36 -5.42
C PRO A 213 -0.89 15.15 -6.35
N LEU A 214 -0.54 15.30 -7.63
CA LEU A 214 -0.65 14.22 -8.61
C LEU A 214 0.27 13.06 -8.25
N ALA A 215 1.53 13.34 -7.92
CA ALA A 215 2.50 12.33 -7.54
C ALA A 215 2.02 11.50 -6.34
N ARG A 216 1.45 12.15 -5.31
CA ARG A 216 0.85 11.45 -4.17
C ARG A 216 -0.33 10.57 -4.59
N LYS A 217 -1.26 11.09 -5.41
CA LYS A 217 -2.39 10.31 -5.94
C LYS A 217 -1.94 9.09 -6.76
N LEU A 218 -0.89 9.22 -7.57
CA LEU A 218 -0.31 8.10 -8.33
C LEU A 218 0.29 7.06 -7.37
N GLN A 219 1.08 7.49 -6.38
CA GLN A 219 1.62 6.60 -5.36
C GLN A 219 0.50 5.91 -4.58
N ARG A 220 -0.58 6.62 -4.24
CA ARG A 220 -1.74 6.03 -3.56
C ARG A 220 -2.33 4.88 -4.39
N GLN A 221 -2.52 5.07 -5.70
CA GLN A 221 -3.01 4.00 -6.57
C GLN A 221 -2.04 2.82 -6.65
N GLU A 222 -0.72 3.08 -6.71
CA GLU A 222 0.31 2.03 -6.68
C GLU A 222 0.29 1.23 -5.36
N LEU A 223 0.20 1.91 -4.22
CA LEU A 223 0.13 1.29 -2.89
C LEU A 223 -1.14 0.47 -2.70
N ILE A 224 -2.31 0.98 -3.11
CA ILE A 224 -3.59 0.26 -3.05
C ILE A 224 -3.52 -1.01 -3.89
N ALA A 225 -3.11 -0.87 -5.15
CA ALA A 225 -3.05 -1.97 -6.10
C ALA A 225 -2.10 -3.08 -5.61
N LEU A 226 -0.94 -2.71 -5.05
CA LEU A 226 0.03 -3.67 -4.54
C LEU A 226 -0.44 -4.29 -3.22
N LEU A 227 -1.14 -3.55 -2.35
CA LEU A 227 -1.74 -4.10 -1.14
C LEU A 227 -2.82 -5.13 -1.46
N ASP A 228 -3.66 -4.87 -2.48
CA ASP A 228 -4.64 -5.83 -2.98
C ASP A 228 -3.97 -7.11 -3.50
N GLU A 229 -2.94 -6.99 -4.34
CA GLU A 229 -2.17 -8.13 -4.85
C GLU A 229 -1.53 -8.93 -3.71
N THR A 230 -0.97 -8.23 -2.72
CA THR A 230 -0.33 -8.85 -1.57
C THR A 230 -1.34 -9.55 -0.66
N ALA A 231 -2.56 -9.01 -0.51
CA ALA A 231 -3.63 -9.69 0.21
C ALA A 231 -4.09 -10.97 -0.51
N ALA A 232 -4.14 -10.95 -1.85
CA ALA A 232 -4.46 -12.14 -2.63
C ALA A 232 -3.43 -13.26 -2.44
N SER A 233 -2.13 -12.94 -2.32
CA SER A 233 -1.05 -13.93 -2.13
C SER A 233 -1.13 -14.69 -0.79
N VAL A 234 -1.80 -14.12 0.22
CA VAL A 234 -2.08 -14.79 1.50
C VAL A 234 -3.46 -15.46 1.55
N GLY A 235 -4.15 -15.57 0.40
CA GLY A 235 -5.44 -16.24 0.27
C GLY A 235 -6.67 -15.38 0.59
N LEU A 236 -6.55 -14.05 0.55
CA LEU A 236 -7.63 -13.10 0.85
C LEU A 236 -8.18 -12.38 -0.40
N GLY A 237 -7.98 -12.96 -1.59
CA GLY A 237 -8.32 -12.39 -2.90
C GLY A 237 -9.70 -12.74 -3.44
#